data_AF-A0ABD2M9L5-F1
#
_entry.id   AF-A0ABD2M9L5-F1
#
_cell.length_a   1.000
_cell.length_b   1.000
_cell.length_c   1.000
_cell.angle_alpha   90.00
_cell.angle_beta   90.00
_cell.angle_gamma   90.00
#
_symmetry.space_group_name_H-M   'P 1'
#
loop_
_entity.id
_entity.type
_entity.pdbx_description
1 polymer ?
#
loop_
_entity_poly.entity_id
_entity_poly.type
_entity_poly.pdbx_seq_one_letter_code
_entity_poly.pdbx_strand_id
1 'polypeptide(L)'
;MLFSFCFRFLSGTVLHFWHSMRKHISLAALLTLCLRLISLFMLSLITPVVIRRLFASNFVELQQPLEFIFKTCSDELAGVCSFPEAQFSLAEEDIHLQPGYYYSFVLDVILFDTPQNRQLSIVLASVMLKDERMKLLFQFHKTVPIFNAFSARSVLSRLYTLTRNIVFWPLYLVGFFSTAGHELSELFSIHFPNYYLEREGRPTRFIVVQLQNKFIQLSSATLRVRTHLNIVSAFVSEYPVLSYALMFCACFALFFSAFFLFHCVQFVRRWSVSADPFSLDLGPSQMDGIGMGGGANNNNNAVDDFDDDADLLDYDDADGDGGVQQIGY
;
A
#
# COMPACT_ATOMS: atom_id res chain seq x y z
N MET A 1 29.31 36.71 -18.57
CA MET A 1 30.72 36.26 -18.59
C MET A 1 30.99 35.01 -17.73
N LEU A 2 30.35 34.83 -16.56
CA LEU A 2 30.53 33.64 -15.70
C LEU A 2 30.09 32.29 -16.32
N PHE A 3 29.01 32.26 -17.11
CA PHE A 3 28.50 31.01 -17.72
C PHE A 3 29.41 30.44 -18.81
N SER A 4 30.12 31.30 -19.56
CA SER A 4 31.04 30.88 -20.64
C SER A 4 32.35 30.33 -20.09
N PHE A 5 32.79 30.83 -18.92
CA PHE A 5 33.98 30.33 -18.23
C PHE A 5 33.75 28.95 -17.61
N CYS A 6 32.56 28.73 -17.03
CA CYS A 6 32.18 27.43 -16.45
C CYS A 6 32.07 26.34 -17.53
N PHE A 7 31.51 26.66 -18.70
CA PHE A 7 31.37 25.71 -19.80
C PHE A 7 32.71 25.34 -20.47
N ARG A 8 33.64 26.30 -20.59
CA ARG A 8 34.99 26.04 -21.11
C ARG A 8 35.88 25.27 -20.13
N PHE A 9 35.69 25.49 -18.83
CA PHE A 9 36.41 24.73 -17.80
C PHE A 9 35.87 23.30 -17.66
N LEU A 10 34.54 23.11 -17.77
CA LEU A 10 33.95 21.77 -17.86
C LEU A 10 34.36 21.03 -19.14
N SER A 11 34.36 21.68 -20.31
CA SER A 11 34.72 20.96 -21.54
C SER A 11 36.21 20.61 -21.59
N GLY A 12 37.10 21.48 -21.10
CA GLY A 12 38.54 21.21 -21.02
C GLY A 12 38.89 20.09 -20.04
N THR A 13 38.24 20.06 -18.87
CA THR A 13 38.45 18.99 -17.88
C THR A 13 37.85 17.66 -18.34
N VAL A 14 36.69 17.67 -19.01
CA VAL A 14 36.09 16.46 -19.60
C VAL A 14 36.90 15.93 -20.79
N LEU A 15 37.41 16.78 -21.68
CA LEU A 15 38.26 16.37 -22.81
C LEU A 15 39.64 15.90 -22.36
N HIS A 16 40.24 16.51 -21.34
CA HIS A 16 41.51 16.08 -20.78
C HIS A 16 41.36 14.77 -19.98
N PHE A 17 40.26 14.63 -19.23
CA PHE A 17 39.86 13.38 -18.60
C PHE A 17 39.62 12.29 -19.66
N TRP A 18 38.93 12.60 -20.75
CA TRP A 18 38.68 11.69 -21.88
C TRP A 18 39.97 11.25 -22.58
N HIS A 19 40.92 12.16 -22.81
CA HIS A 19 42.19 11.83 -23.45
C HIS A 19 43.13 11.04 -22.53
N SER A 20 43.12 11.32 -21.22
CA SER A 20 43.91 10.58 -20.22
C SER A 20 43.35 9.19 -19.95
N MET A 21 42.01 9.05 -19.91
CA MET A 21 41.31 7.77 -19.78
C MET A 21 41.52 6.84 -20.98
N ARG A 22 41.70 7.39 -22.20
CA ARG A 22 41.84 6.62 -23.45
C ARG A 22 43.11 5.75 -23.50
N LYS A 23 44.17 6.07 -22.73
CA LYS A 23 45.45 5.35 -22.79
C LYS A 23 45.66 4.31 -21.66
N HIS A 24 44.87 4.34 -20.60
CA HIS A 24 45.09 3.49 -19.41
C HIS A 24 43.86 2.75 -18.86
N ILE A 25 42.71 2.77 -19.54
CA ILE A 25 41.59 1.90 -19.17
C ILE A 25 41.91 0.47 -19.60
N SER A 26 42.25 -0.38 -18.64
CA SER A 26 42.23 -1.82 -18.85
C SER A 26 40.81 -2.24 -19.20
N LEU A 27 40.66 -3.19 -20.13
CA LEU A 27 39.37 -3.74 -20.54
C LEU A 27 38.55 -4.21 -19.31
N ALA A 28 39.24 -4.70 -18.28
CA ALA A 28 38.67 -5.06 -16.98
C ALA A 28 38.02 -3.86 -16.26
N ALA A 29 38.63 -2.68 -16.23
CA ALA A 29 38.06 -1.49 -15.61
C ALA A 29 36.78 -1.03 -16.33
N LEU A 30 36.77 -1.07 -17.67
CA LEU A 30 35.58 -0.76 -18.47
C LEU A 30 34.44 -1.76 -18.17
N LEU A 31 34.77 -3.06 -18.14
CA LEU A 31 33.82 -4.13 -17.87
C LEU A 31 33.20 -4.01 -16.48
N THR A 32 34.00 -3.71 -15.44
CA THR A 32 33.49 -3.50 -14.08
C THR A 32 32.57 -2.28 -13.97
N LEU A 33 32.84 -1.20 -14.71
CA LEU A 33 31.97 -0.03 -14.74
C LEU A 33 30.63 -0.35 -15.40
N CYS A 34 30.65 -1.02 -16.56
CA CYS A 34 29.43 -1.46 -17.26
C CYS A 34 28.57 -2.38 -16.38
N LEU A 35 29.18 -3.36 -15.70
CA LEU A 35 28.46 -4.25 -14.79
C LEU A 35 27.81 -3.48 -13.62
N ARG A 36 28.50 -2.50 -13.04
CA ARG A 36 27.94 -1.64 -11.99
C ARG A 36 26.75 -0.82 -12.47
N LEU A 37 26.84 -0.21 -13.66
CA LEU A 37 25.72 0.54 -14.24
C LEU A 37 24.53 -0.36 -14.58
N ILE A 38 24.77 -1.57 -15.10
CA ILE A 38 23.71 -2.55 -15.37
C ILE A 38 23.04 -2.96 -14.07
N SER A 39 23.80 -3.26 -13.01
CA SER A 39 23.22 -3.61 -11.71
C SER A 39 22.37 -2.49 -11.11
N LEU A 40 22.80 -1.23 -11.28
CA LEU A 40 22.06 -0.05 -10.81
C LEU A 40 20.75 0.12 -11.59
N PHE A 41 20.80 -0.04 -12.92
CA PHE A 41 19.62 0.02 -13.76
C PHE A 41 18.60 -1.07 -13.39
N MET A 42 19.06 -2.31 -13.19
CA MET A 42 18.21 -3.42 -12.77
C MET A 42 17.60 -3.18 -11.38
N LEU A 43 18.39 -2.68 -10.42
CA LEU A 43 17.88 -2.31 -9.09
C LEU A 43 16.81 -1.22 -9.19
N SER A 44 17.03 -0.21 -10.01
CA SER A 44 16.06 0.86 -10.26
C SER A 44 14.78 0.36 -10.95
N LEU A 45 14.86 -0.70 -11.76
CA LEU A 45 13.71 -1.30 -12.43
C LEU A 45 12.90 -2.19 -11.47
N ILE A 46 13.59 -2.91 -10.58
CA ILE A 46 12.96 -3.81 -9.60
C ILE A 46 12.33 -3.03 -8.44
N THR A 47 12.95 -1.93 -8.00
CA THR A 47 12.51 -1.16 -6.81
C THR A 47 11.04 -0.71 -6.90
N PRO A 48 10.54 -0.08 -7.98
CA PRO A 48 9.14 0.28 -8.12
C PRO A 48 8.18 -0.92 -8.08
N VAL A 49 8.61 -2.08 -8.59
CA VAL A 49 7.80 -3.32 -8.56
C VAL A 49 7.65 -3.82 -7.12
N VAL A 50 8.74 -3.85 -6.36
CA VAL A 50 8.73 -4.25 -4.94
C VAL A 50 7.88 -3.27 -4.13
N ILE A 51 8.10 -1.98 -4.29
CA ILE A 51 7.33 -0.93 -3.62
C ILE A 51 5.84 -1.08 -3.94
N ARG A 52 5.49 -1.31 -5.21
CA ARG A 52 4.10 -1.53 -5.60
C ARG A 52 3.50 -2.77 -4.94
N ARG A 53 4.22 -3.88 -4.84
CA ARG A 53 3.71 -5.08 -4.15
C ARG A 53 3.43 -4.81 -2.67
N LEU A 54 4.32 -4.06 -2.01
CA LEU A 54 4.16 -3.69 -0.61
C LEU A 54 3.00 -2.72 -0.37
N PHE A 55 2.75 -1.79 -1.29
CA PHE A 55 1.63 -0.85 -1.15
C PHE A 55 0.29 -1.40 -1.67
N ALA A 56 0.31 -2.27 -2.69
CA ALA A 56 -0.91 -2.87 -3.24
C ALA A 56 -1.56 -3.87 -2.28
N SER A 57 -0.80 -4.56 -1.42
CA SER A 57 -1.34 -5.45 -0.39
C SER A 57 -2.15 -4.74 0.70
N ASN A 58 -2.03 -3.41 0.81
CA ASN A 58 -2.76 -2.60 1.79
C ASN A 58 -4.12 -2.11 1.24
N PHE A 59 -4.39 -2.34 -0.05
CA PHE A 59 -5.67 -2.04 -0.65
C PHE A 59 -6.54 -3.29 -0.69
N VAL A 60 -7.53 -3.34 0.20
CA VAL A 60 -8.57 -4.37 0.16
C VAL A 60 -9.86 -3.65 -0.20
N GLU A 61 -10.32 -3.85 -1.44
CA GLU A 61 -11.71 -3.57 -1.83
C GLU A 61 -12.45 -4.91 -1.80
N LEU A 62 -13.08 -5.19 -0.67
CA LEU A 62 -13.92 -6.36 -0.51
C LEU A 62 -15.29 -6.04 -1.10
N GLN A 63 -15.80 -6.90 -1.99
CA GLN A 63 -17.15 -6.82 -2.50
C GLN A 63 -17.86 -8.14 -2.19
N GLN A 64 -18.90 -8.08 -1.37
CA GLN A 64 -19.60 -9.26 -0.91
C GLN A 64 -21.11 -9.17 -1.17
N PRO A 65 -21.71 -10.12 -1.91
CA PRO A 65 -23.16 -10.19 -2.03
C PRO A 65 -23.79 -10.46 -0.65
N LEU A 66 -24.87 -9.74 -0.36
CA LEU A 66 -25.63 -9.87 0.88
C LEU A 66 -26.98 -10.52 0.59
N GLU A 67 -27.27 -11.57 1.36
CA GLU A 67 -28.59 -12.20 1.39
C GLU A 67 -29.36 -11.71 2.62
N PHE A 68 -30.47 -11.01 2.40
CA PHE A 68 -31.31 -10.50 3.48
C PHE A 68 -32.30 -11.56 3.93
N ILE A 69 -32.31 -11.80 5.24
CA ILE A 69 -33.25 -12.71 5.90
C ILE A 69 -34.20 -11.88 6.75
N PHE A 70 -35.47 -12.25 6.76
CA PHE A 70 -36.50 -11.66 7.61
C PHE A 70 -37.31 -12.76 8.29
N LYS A 71 -37.83 -12.46 9.47
CA LYS A 71 -38.72 -13.35 10.22
C LYS A 71 -40.17 -13.04 9.86
N THR A 72 -40.91 -14.07 9.47
CA THR A 72 -42.36 -13.99 9.29
C THR A 72 -43.06 -14.01 10.65
N CYS A 73 -44.18 -13.30 10.75
CA CYS A 73 -45.04 -13.38 11.93
C CYS A 73 -45.75 -14.74 11.97
N SER A 74 -45.89 -15.34 13.16
CA SER A 74 -46.67 -16.59 13.33
C SER A 74 -48.17 -16.37 13.13
N ASP A 75 -48.64 -15.15 13.41
CA ASP A 75 -50.07 -14.84 13.57
C ASP A 75 -50.69 -14.26 12.29
N GLU A 76 -49.87 -14.01 11.26
CA GLU A 76 -50.30 -13.44 9.97
C GLU A 76 -49.83 -14.32 8.81
N LEU A 77 -50.72 -14.65 7.86
CA LEU A 77 -50.39 -15.48 6.69
C LEU A 77 -49.30 -14.88 5.76
N ALA A 78 -49.02 -13.57 5.86
CA ALA A 78 -48.06 -12.87 5.01
C ALA A 78 -47.39 -11.66 5.71
N GLY A 79 -47.23 -11.70 7.03
CA GLY A 79 -46.68 -10.61 7.84
C GLY A 79 -45.15 -10.67 7.99
N VAL A 80 -44.47 -9.53 7.82
CA VAL A 80 -43.03 -9.38 8.10
C VAL A 80 -42.85 -8.78 9.50
N CYS A 81 -42.31 -9.55 10.43
CA CYS A 81 -42.21 -9.17 11.84
C CYS A 81 -40.89 -8.49 12.21
N SER A 82 -39.79 -8.85 11.53
CA SER A 82 -38.47 -8.26 11.75
C SER A 82 -38.05 -7.34 10.61
N PHE A 83 -37.07 -6.48 10.87
CA PHE A 83 -36.36 -5.80 9.79
C PHE A 83 -35.51 -6.81 9.00
N PRO A 84 -35.35 -6.64 7.68
CA PRO A 84 -34.44 -7.45 6.89
C PRO A 84 -33.01 -7.23 7.37
N GLU A 85 -32.34 -8.34 7.67
CA GLU A 85 -30.97 -8.38 8.19
C GLU A 85 -30.15 -9.36 7.37
N ALA A 86 -28.96 -8.95 6.94
CA ALA A 86 -27.97 -9.78 6.30
C ALA A 86 -26.75 -9.88 7.23
N GLN A 87 -26.27 -11.10 7.46
CA GLN A 87 -25.09 -11.36 8.28
C GLN A 87 -23.99 -11.92 7.39
N PHE A 88 -22.80 -11.35 7.51
CA PHE A 88 -21.62 -11.75 6.77
C PHE A 88 -20.50 -12.11 7.74
N SER A 89 -19.97 -13.32 7.63
CA SER A 89 -18.84 -13.81 8.39
C SER A 89 -17.55 -13.61 7.59
N LEU A 90 -16.68 -12.72 8.08
CA LEU A 90 -15.36 -12.49 7.49
C LEU A 90 -14.48 -13.74 7.55
N ALA A 91 -14.63 -14.52 8.64
CA ALA A 91 -13.84 -15.71 8.88
C ALA A 91 -14.22 -16.89 7.96
N GLU A 92 -15.47 -16.96 7.51
CA GLU A 92 -15.94 -18.04 6.63
C GLU A 92 -15.40 -17.90 5.20
N GLU A 93 -15.08 -16.67 4.80
CA GLU A 93 -14.51 -16.37 3.50
C GLU A 93 -12.99 -16.18 3.51
N ASP A 94 -12.31 -16.54 4.61
CA ASP A 94 -10.87 -16.33 4.81
C ASP A 94 -10.43 -14.87 4.65
N ILE A 95 -11.34 -13.91 4.90
CA ILE A 95 -11.06 -12.48 4.82
C ILE A 95 -10.82 -11.92 6.21
N HIS A 96 -9.75 -11.13 6.35
CA HIS A 96 -9.44 -10.44 7.58
C HIS A 96 -9.21 -8.96 7.32
N LEU A 97 -9.85 -8.12 8.14
CA LEU A 97 -9.54 -6.70 8.17
C LEU A 97 -8.19 -6.53 8.87
N GLN A 98 -7.23 -5.94 8.16
CA GLN A 98 -5.92 -5.63 8.71
C GLN A 98 -6.05 -4.55 9.80
N PRO A 99 -5.46 -4.75 10.98
CA PRO A 99 -5.45 -3.76 12.05
C PRO A 99 -4.68 -2.50 11.65
N GLY A 100 -5.04 -1.35 12.22
CA GLY A 100 -4.38 -0.07 11.97
C GLY A 100 -4.83 0.67 10.71
N TYR A 101 -5.70 0.06 9.88
CA TYR A 101 -6.30 0.71 8.71
C TYR A 101 -7.70 1.25 8.99
N TYR A 102 -8.04 2.34 8.31
CA TYR A 102 -9.39 2.92 8.31
C TYR A 102 -10.23 2.29 7.20
N TYR A 103 -11.41 1.81 7.53
CA TYR A 103 -12.35 1.20 6.59
C TYR A 103 -13.57 2.09 6.39
N SER A 104 -14.03 2.18 5.15
CA SER A 104 -15.29 2.80 4.75
C SER A 104 -16.22 1.74 4.17
N PHE A 105 -17.51 1.87 4.49
CA PHE A 105 -18.53 0.92 4.05
C PHE A 105 -19.42 1.61 3.02
N VAL A 106 -19.66 0.90 1.91
CA VAL A 106 -20.60 1.29 0.88
C VAL A 106 -21.55 0.13 0.66
N LEU A 107 -22.84 0.36 0.86
CA LEU A 107 -23.87 -0.64 0.64
C LEU A 107 -24.55 -0.34 -0.70
N ASP A 108 -24.37 -1.21 -1.68
CA ASP A 108 -25.09 -1.14 -2.94
C ASP A 108 -26.34 -2.01 -2.83
N VAL A 109 -27.51 -1.40 -3.04
CA VAL A 109 -28.80 -2.06 -2.91
C VAL A 109 -29.53 -2.00 -4.23
N ILE A 110 -30.12 -3.11 -4.65
CA ILE A 110 -31.02 -3.18 -5.79
C ILE A 110 -32.44 -3.41 -5.26
N LEU A 111 -33.32 -2.45 -5.49
CA LEU A 111 -34.73 -2.53 -5.08
C LEU A 111 -35.58 -3.06 -6.22
N PHE A 112 -36.63 -3.82 -5.88
CA PHE A 112 -37.67 -4.13 -6.85
C PHE A 112 -38.57 -2.92 -7.08
N ASP A 113 -38.99 -2.69 -8.32
CA ASP A 113 -39.95 -1.64 -8.64
C ASP A 113 -41.40 -2.08 -8.36
N THR A 114 -41.77 -2.01 -7.08
CA THR A 114 -43.12 -2.33 -6.59
C THR A 114 -43.81 -1.08 -6.04
N PRO A 115 -45.17 -1.03 -6.03
CA PRO A 115 -45.90 0.14 -5.52
C PRO A 115 -45.56 0.43 -4.05
N GLN A 116 -45.25 -0.60 -3.26
CA GLN A 116 -44.81 -0.46 -1.87
C GLN A 116 -43.47 0.26 -1.78
N ASN A 117 -42.46 -0.18 -2.54
CA ASN A 117 -41.16 0.48 -2.59
C ASN A 117 -41.24 1.91 -3.15
N ARG A 118 -42.10 2.15 -4.14
CA ARG A 118 -42.35 3.49 -4.68
C ARG A 118 -42.97 4.45 -3.67
N GLN A 119 -43.68 3.96 -2.65
CA GLN A 119 -44.26 4.79 -1.60
C GLN A 119 -43.25 5.13 -0.49
N LEU A 120 -42.11 4.45 -0.43
CA LEU A 120 -41.07 4.73 0.56
C LEU A 120 -40.38 6.07 0.25
N SER A 121 -40.39 6.97 1.23
CA SER A 121 -39.67 8.24 1.14
C SER A 121 -38.23 8.12 1.64
N ILE A 122 -38.06 7.47 2.79
CA ILE A 122 -36.82 7.43 3.55
C ILE A 122 -36.63 6.02 4.11
N VAL A 123 -35.40 5.50 4.02
CA VAL A 123 -34.99 4.27 4.71
C VAL A 123 -33.71 4.52 5.49
N LEU A 124 -33.64 3.97 6.70
CA LEU A 124 -32.46 4.01 7.54
C LEU A 124 -31.70 2.69 7.39
N ALA A 125 -30.50 2.77 6.82
CA ALA A 125 -29.58 1.65 6.74
C ALA A 125 -28.63 1.67 7.94
N SER A 126 -28.36 0.50 8.50
CA SER A 126 -27.40 0.33 9.59
C SER A 126 -26.43 -0.80 9.32
N VAL A 127 -25.15 -0.55 9.60
CA VAL A 127 -24.07 -1.54 9.52
C VAL A 127 -23.49 -1.69 10.92
N MET A 128 -23.50 -2.90 11.44
CA MET A 128 -23.00 -3.26 12.76
C MET A 128 -21.79 -4.17 12.60
N LEU A 129 -20.68 -3.79 13.22
CA LEU A 129 -19.47 -4.59 13.29
C LEU A 129 -19.49 -5.35 14.62
N LYS A 130 -19.27 -6.66 14.56
CA LYS A 130 -19.30 -7.54 15.72
C LYS A 130 -18.02 -8.39 15.79
N ASP A 131 -17.61 -8.64 17.02
CA ASP A 131 -16.50 -9.52 17.40
C ASP A 131 -16.90 -11.01 17.29
N GLU A 132 -15.97 -11.93 17.51
CA GLU A 132 -16.18 -13.40 17.56
C GLU A 132 -17.31 -13.79 18.52
N ARG A 133 -17.44 -13.07 19.64
CA ARG A 133 -18.50 -13.29 20.64
C ARG A 133 -19.82 -12.60 20.30
N MET A 134 -20.00 -12.17 19.05
CA MET A 134 -21.16 -11.41 18.57
C MET A 134 -21.41 -10.09 19.34
N LYS A 135 -20.38 -9.57 20.03
CA LYS A 135 -20.45 -8.31 20.76
C LYS A 135 -20.30 -7.14 19.78
N LEU A 136 -21.17 -6.15 19.89
CA LEU A 136 -21.13 -4.95 19.08
C LEU A 136 -19.84 -4.16 19.36
N LEU A 137 -19.03 -3.97 18.31
CA LEU A 137 -17.82 -3.15 18.33
C LEU A 137 -18.13 -1.73 17.89
N PHE A 138 -18.84 -1.60 16.77
CA PHE A 138 -19.20 -0.31 16.21
C PHE A 138 -20.51 -0.42 15.42
N GLN A 139 -21.24 0.69 15.32
CA GLN A 139 -22.49 0.78 14.55
C GLN A 139 -22.54 2.07 13.74
N PHE A 140 -22.85 1.92 12.46
CA PHE A 140 -23.08 3.02 11.53
C PHE A 140 -24.56 3.12 11.22
N HIS A 141 -25.05 4.34 11.11
CA HIS A 141 -26.41 4.66 10.71
C HIS A 141 -26.39 5.67 9.58
N LYS A 142 -27.16 5.41 8.53
CA LYS A 142 -27.36 6.38 7.47
C LYS A 142 -28.80 6.34 6.98
N THR A 143 -29.44 7.49 7.11
CA THR A 143 -30.74 7.77 6.53
C THR A 143 -30.54 8.10 5.06
N VAL A 144 -31.30 7.44 4.18
CA VAL A 144 -31.20 7.65 2.74
C VAL A 144 -32.59 7.88 2.14
N PRO A 145 -32.76 8.96 1.37
CA PRO A 145 -33.99 9.18 0.63
C PRO A 145 -34.08 8.22 -0.57
N ILE A 146 -35.19 7.50 -0.70
CA ILE A 146 -35.45 6.55 -1.80
C ILE A 146 -36.04 7.28 -3.03
N PHE A 147 -36.44 8.54 -2.92
CA PHE A 147 -37.08 9.27 -4.03
C PHE A 147 -36.22 9.36 -5.31
N ASN A 148 -34.89 9.30 -5.16
CA ASN A 148 -33.91 9.32 -6.25
C ASN A 148 -33.63 7.95 -6.87
N ALA A 149 -34.03 6.86 -6.20
CA ALA A 149 -33.79 5.48 -6.62
C ALA A 149 -34.87 4.95 -7.58
N PHE A 150 -35.80 5.80 -8.01
CA PHE A 150 -36.79 5.48 -9.03
C PHE A 150 -36.84 6.65 -10.02
N SER A 151 -35.89 6.68 -10.94
CA SER A 151 -35.84 7.57 -12.11
C SER A 151 -37.14 7.54 -12.93
N ALA A 152 -37.87 6.41 -12.86
CA ALA A 152 -39.21 6.21 -13.41
C ALA A 152 -40.29 7.18 -12.89
N ARG A 153 -40.04 7.94 -11.81
CA ARG A 153 -40.98 8.98 -11.33
C ARG A 153 -41.03 10.22 -12.23
N SER A 154 -39.97 10.50 -13.00
CA SER A 154 -39.98 11.68 -13.86
C SER A 154 -40.87 11.47 -15.08
N VAL A 155 -41.74 12.44 -15.39
CA VAL A 155 -42.60 12.42 -16.59
C VAL A 155 -41.75 12.23 -17.85
N LEU A 156 -40.53 12.78 -17.85
CA LEU A 156 -39.54 12.65 -18.91
C LEU A 156 -39.05 11.20 -19.07
N SER A 157 -38.70 10.51 -17.98
CA SER A 157 -38.31 9.08 -18.02
C SER A 157 -39.46 8.19 -18.50
N ARG A 158 -40.69 8.51 -18.09
CA ARG A 158 -41.88 7.79 -18.57
C ARG A 158 -42.09 8.00 -20.07
N LEU A 159 -41.97 9.23 -20.57
CA LEU A 159 -42.06 9.52 -22.00
C LEU A 159 -40.93 8.85 -22.79
N TYR A 160 -39.71 8.86 -22.26
CA TYR A 160 -38.55 8.19 -22.85
C TYR A 160 -38.77 6.67 -22.95
N THR A 161 -39.20 6.03 -21.85
CA THR A 161 -39.51 4.60 -21.79
C THR A 161 -40.60 4.24 -22.79
N LEU A 162 -41.66 5.04 -22.87
CA LEU A 162 -42.78 4.82 -23.78
C LEU A 162 -42.33 4.98 -25.24
N THR A 163 -41.52 6.01 -25.54
CA THR A 163 -40.95 6.24 -26.88
C THR A 163 -40.02 5.11 -27.28
N ARG A 164 -39.10 4.69 -26.41
CA ARG A 164 -38.18 3.59 -26.67
C ARG A 164 -38.93 2.27 -26.87
N ASN A 165 -39.93 1.99 -26.03
CA ASN A 165 -40.71 0.75 -26.15
C ASN A 165 -41.51 0.71 -27.45
N ILE A 166 -42.04 1.85 -27.94
CA ILE A 166 -42.70 1.94 -29.24
C ILE A 166 -41.69 1.75 -30.38
N VAL A 167 -40.55 2.44 -30.34
CA VAL A 167 -39.53 2.40 -31.41
C VAL A 167 -38.91 0.99 -31.53
N PHE A 168 -38.64 0.33 -30.42
CA PHE A 168 -37.98 -0.97 -30.39
C PHE A 168 -38.94 -2.16 -30.19
N TRP A 169 -40.26 -1.94 -30.24
CA TRP A 169 -41.28 -2.99 -30.11
C TRP A 169 -41.01 -4.24 -30.97
N PRO A 170 -40.74 -4.15 -32.28
CA PRO A 170 -40.49 -5.34 -33.09
C PRO A 170 -39.26 -6.14 -32.62
N LEU A 171 -38.23 -5.48 -32.08
CA LEU A 171 -37.04 -6.16 -31.56
C LEU A 171 -37.29 -6.84 -30.20
N TYR A 172 -38.20 -6.29 -29.38
CA TYR A 172 -38.68 -6.96 -28.17
C TYR A 172 -39.47 -8.24 -28.51
N LEU A 173 -40.31 -8.22 -29.54
CA LEU A 173 -41.09 -9.40 -29.97
C LEU A 173 -40.21 -10.54 -30.51
N VAL A 174 -39.09 -10.20 -31.16
CA VAL A 174 -38.12 -11.18 -31.67
C VAL A 174 -37.19 -11.70 -30.56
N GLY A 175 -37.36 -11.22 -29.32
CA GLY A 175 -36.57 -11.66 -28.16
C GLY A 175 -35.14 -11.11 -28.16
N PHE A 176 -34.82 -10.14 -29.02
CA PHE A 176 -33.48 -9.54 -29.09
C PHE A 176 -33.19 -8.65 -27.87
N PHE A 177 -34.24 -8.08 -27.29
CA PHE A 177 -34.18 -7.37 -26.02
C PHE A 177 -35.13 -8.03 -25.03
N SER A 178 -34.61 -8.44 -23.88
CA SER A 178 -35.41 -8.92 -22.75
C SER A 178 -35.62 -7.79 -21.76
N THR A 179 -36.85 -7.30 -21.64
CA THR A 179 -37.29 -6.36 -20.59
C THR A 179 -37.49 -7.02 -19.23
N ALA A 180 -37.29 -8.34 -19.11
CA ALA A 180 -37.76 -9.13 -17.98
C ALA A 180 -36.97 -8.95 -16.67
N GLY A 181 -35.84 -8.24 -16.64
CA GLY A 181 -35.06 -8.17 -15.39
C GLY A 181 -34.12 -6.99 -15.19
N HIS A 182 -33.86 -6.17 -16.21
CA HIS A 182 -32.81 -5.14 -16.13
C HIS A 182 -33.33 -3.70 -15.96
N GLU A 183 -34.63 -3.46 -16.14
CA GLU A 183 -35.22 -2.13 -16.09
C GLU A 183 -35.86 -1.75 -14.76
N LEU A 184 -36.20 -2.73 -13.91
CA LEU A 184 -36.94 -2.49 -12.66
C LEU A 184 -36.04 -2.40 -11.42
N SER A 185 -34.73 -2.50 -11.61
CA SER A 185 -33.75 -2.72 -10.56
C SER A 185 -32.73 -1.59 -10.62
N GLU A 186 -33.05 -0.45 -9.99
CA GLU A 186 -32.11 0.66 -9.88
C GLU A 186 -31.08 0.37 -8.79
N LEU A 187 -29.79 0.46 -9.16
CA LEU A 187 -28.67 0.31 -8.23
C LEU A 187 -28.57 1.57 -7.36
N PHE A 188 -28.61 1.37 -6.05
CA PHE A 188 -28.60 2.44 -5.07
C PHE A 188 -27.41 2.29 -4.11
N SER A 189 -26.43 3.18 -4.24
CA SER A 189 -25.20 3.15 -3.41
C SER A 189 -25.33 4.04 -2.17
N ILE A 190 -25.20 3.44 -1.00
CA ILE A 190 -25.28 4.09 0.31
C ILE A 190 -23.88 4.19 0.91
N HIS A 191 -23.30 5.39 0.91
CA HIS A 191 -21.98 5.65 1.50
C HIS A 191 -22.09 6.01 2.98
N PHE A 192 -21.55 5.20 3.90
CA PHE A 192 -21.55 5.55 5.32
C PHE A 192 -20.51 6.65 5.62
N PRO A 193 -20.86 7.68 6.42
CA PRO A 193 -20.02 8.89 6.56
C PRO A 193 -18.79 8.70 7.45
N ASN A 194 -18.77 7.68 8.31
CA ASN A 194 -17.74 7.49 9.32
C ASN A 194 -16.80 6.34 8.92
N TYR A 195 -15.53 6.48 9.31
CA TYR A 195 -14.50 5.47 9.11
C TYR A 195 -14.37 4.59 10.36
N TYR A 196 -14.12 3.30 10.17
CA TYR A 196 -13.82 2.37 11.25
C TYR A 196 -12.31 2.08 11.32
N LEU A 197 -11.70 2.21 12.49
CA LEU A 197 -10.32 1.79 12.72
C LEU A 197 -10.30 0.40 13.35
N GLU A 198 -9.73 -0.56 12.64
CA GLU A 198 -9.56 -1.94 13.12
C GLU A 198 -8.45 -2.00 14.19
N ARG A 199 -8.72 -2.66 15.32
CA ARG A 199 -7.79 -2.73 16.48
C ARG A 199 -7.29 -4.15 16.69
N GLU A 200 -5.99 -4.30 16.94
CA GLU A 200 -5.32 -5.61 17.11
C GLU A 200 -5.92 -6.48 18.23
N GLY A 201 -6.45 -5.87 19.29
CA GLY A 201 -6.98 -6.62 20.45
C GLY A 201 -8.44 -7.08 20.33
N ARG A 202 -9.19 -6.63 19.32
CA ARG A 202 -10.62 -6.98 19.12
C ARG A 202 -10.95 -6.98 17.62
N PRO A 203 -10.58 -8.03 16.89
CA PRO A 203 -10.78 -8.10 15.45
C PRO A 203 -12.26 -8.21 15.08
N THR A 204 -12.68 -7.48 14.06
CA THR A 204 -14.03 -7.63 13.49
C THR A 204 -14.15 -8.96 12.76
N ARG A 205 -15.21 -9.71 13.05
CA ARG A 205 -15.44 -11.06 12.50
C ARG A 205 -16.78 -11.20 11.82
N PHE A 206 -17.77 -10.46 12.29
CA PHE A 206 -19.09 -10.43 11.67
C PHE A 206 -19.46 -9.00 11.31
N ILE A 207 -20.01 -8.84 10.11
CA ILE A 207 -20.62 -7.60 9.66
C ILE A 207 -22.11 -7.89 9.48
N VAL A 208 -22.94 -7.13 10.18
CA VAL A 208 -24.39 -7.26 10.12
C VAL A 208 -24.98 -6.01 9.51
N VAL A 209 -25.67 -6.16 8.39
CA VAL A 209 -26.34 -5.07 7.69
C VAL A 209 -27.83 -5.21 7.88
N GLN A 210 -28.48 -4.13 8.32
CA GLN A 210 -29.91 -4.11 8.57
C GLN A 210 -30.53 -2.87 7.94
N LEU A 211 -31.64 -3.06 7.24
CA LEU A 211 -32.44 -1.96 6.69
C LEU A 211 -33.69 -1.79 7.56
N GLN A 212 -33.85 -0.61 8.16
CA GLN A 212 -34.93 -0.34 9.12
C GLN A 212 -36.25 0.00 8.42
N ASN A 213 -36.75 -0.94 7.63
CA ASN A 213 -38.07 -0.89 7.04
C ASN A 213 -38.58 -2.33 6.82
N LYS A 214 -39.78 -2.64 7.29
CA LYS A 214 -40.36 -3.98 7.20
C LYS A 214 -40.92 -4.31 5.81
N PHE A 215 -41.30 -3.29 5.05
CA PHE A 215 -42.01 -3.44 3.77
C PHE A 215 -41.11 -3.20 2.55
N ILE A 216 -39.81 -3.04 2.77
CA ILE A 216 -38.85 -2.86 1.67
C ILE A 216 -38.62 -4.19 0.97
N GLN A 217 -38.74 -4.19 -0.35
CA GLN A 217 -38.49 -5.36 -1.19
C GLN A 217 -37.17 -5.18 -1.94
N LEU A 218 -36.24 -6.09 -1.69
CA LEU A 218 -34.87 -6.03 -2.18
C LEU A 218 -34.66 -7.16 -3.17
N SER A 219 -34.04 -6.87 -4.31
CA SER A 219 -33.63 -7.90 -5.28
C SER A 219 -32.30 -8.50 -4.88
N SER A 220 -31.31 -7.65 -4.62
CA SER A 220 -29.98 -8.04 -4.18
C SER A 220 -29.32 -6.86 -3.50
N ALA A 221 -28.28 -7.14 -2.72
CA ALA A 221 -27.39 -6.10 -2.25
C ALA A 221 -25.96 -6.60 -2.24
N THR A 222 -25.02 -5.67 -2.29
CA THR A 222 -23.60 -5.94 -2.23
C THR A 222 -22.98 -4.96 -1.25
N LEU A 223 -22.28 -5.50 -0.25
CA LEU A 223 -21.47 -4.70 0.65
C LEU A 223 -20.09 -4.52 0.04
N ARG A 224 -19.67 -3.27 -0.15
CA ARG A 224 -18.30 -2.92 -0.49
C ARG A 224 -17.59 -2.33 0.72
N VAL A 225 -16.52 -2.97 1.13
CA VAL A 225 -15.62 -2.46 2.19
C VAL A 225 -14.37 -1.93 1.51
N ARG A 226 -14.05 -0.66 1.75
CA ARG A 226 -12.89 0.01 1.15
C ARG A 226 -11.94 0.49 2.22
N THR A 227 -10.68 0.12 2.13
CA THR A 227 -9.62 0.74 2.95
C THR A 227 -9.38 2.17 2.50
N HIS A 228 -9.31 3.10 3.45
CA HIS A 228 -8.83 4.44 3.19
C HIS A 228 -7.30 4.38 3.11
N LEU A 229 -6.81 4.57 1.90
CA LEU A 229 -5.39 4.52 1.60
C LEU A 229 -4.70 5.84 1.90
N ASN A 230 -3.40 5.76 2.22
CA ASN A 230 -2.51 6.91 2.13
C ASN A 230 -2.45 7.40 0.67
N ILE A 231 -2.25 8.70 0.45
CA ILE A 231 -2.24 9.35 -0.88
C ILE A 231 -1.34 8.59 -1.88
N VAL A 232 -0.19 8.11 -1.41
CA VAL A 232 0.76 7.32 -2.23
C VAL A 232 0.12 6.03 -2.75
N SER A 233 -0.58 5.30 -1.89
CA SER A 233 -1.22 4.04 -2.25
C SER A 233 -2.43 4.26 -3.17
N ALA A 234 -3.19 5.34 -2.96
CA ALA A 234 -4.29 5.72 -3.85
C ALA A 234 -3.76 6.01 -5.27
N PHE A 235 -2.68 6.80 -5.37
CA PHE A 235 -2.07 7.14 -6.67
C PHE A 235 -1.49 5.92 -7.40
N VAL A 236 -0.87 4.99 -6.67
CA VAL A 236 -0.33 3.74 -7.23
C VAL A 236 -1.43 2.82 -7.75
N SER A 237 -2.59 2.79 -7.08
CA SER A 237 -3.72 1.94 -7.46
C SER A 237 -4.45 2.46 -8.71
N GLU A 238 -4.74 3.76 -8.74
CA GLU A 238 -5.58 4.36 -9.79
C GLU A 238 -4.83 4.56 -11.13
N TYR A 239 -3.51 4.80 -11.09
CA TYR A 239 -2.69 5.04 -12.29
C TYR A 239 -1.44 4.15 -12.35
N PRO A 240 -1.57 2.89 -12.79
CA PRO A 240 -0.51 1.89 -12.69
C PRO A 240 0.72 2.17 -13.57
N VAL A 241 0.55 2.85 -14.71
CA VAL A 241 1.64 3.16 -15.65
C VAL A 241 2.36 4.45 -15.24
N LEU A 242 1.59 5.49 -14.89
CA LEU A 242 2.14 6.80 -14.53
C LEU A 242 2.93 6.72 -13.21
N SER A 243 2.38 6.04 -12.20
CA SER A 243 3.06 5.83 -10.91
C SER A 243 4.37 5.07 -11.07
N TYR A 244 4.38 4.02 -11.91
CA TYR A 244 5.58 3.26 -12.20
C TYR A 244 6.68 4.11 -12.85
N ALA A 245 6.33 4.89 -13.88
CA ALA A 245 7.28 5.75 -14.59
C ALA A 245 7.89 6.82 -13.67
N LEU A 246 7.07 7.48 -12.85
CA LEU A 246 7.54 8.49 -11.90
C LEU A 246 8.47 7.89 -10.83
N MET A 247 8.07 6.76 -10.24
CA MET A 247 8.89 6.06 -9.24
C MET A 247 10.20 5.55 -9.83
N PHE A 248 10.17 5.01 -11.05
CA PHE A 248 11.37 4.59 -11.77
C PHE A 248 12.32 5.76 -12.00
N CYS A 249 11.84 6.88 -12.54
CA CYS A 249 12.66 8.07 -12.78
C CYS A 249 13.27 8.63 -11.49
N ALA A 250 12.49 8.69 -10.41
CA ALA A 250 12.96 9.16 -9.11
C ALA A 250 14.03 8.22 -8.52
N CYS A 251 13.78 6.91 -8.49
CA CYS A 251 14.74 5.92 -8.01
C CYS A 251 16.03 5.94 -8.85
N PHE A 252 15.92 6.01 -10.18
CA PHE A 252 17.07 6.06 -11.07
C PHE A 252 17.94 7.29 -10.79
N ALA A 253 17.33 8.47 -10.65
CA ALA A 253 18.04 9.70 -10.33
C ALA A 253 18.72 9.63 -8.94
N LEU A 254 18.06 9.05 -7.94
CA LEU A 254 18.62 8.87 -6.60
C LEU A 254 19.81 7.91 -6.60
N PHE A 255 19.68 6.73 -7.22
CA PHE A 255 20.78 5.77 -7.30
C PHE A 255 21.95 6.31 -8.13
N PHE A 256 21.67 7.00 -9.24
CA PHE A 256 22.70 7.61 -10.08
C PHE A 256 23.44 8.74 -9.36
N SER A 257 22.73 9.59 -8.61
CA SER A 257 23.36 10.65 -7.81
C SER A 257 24.21 10.08 -6.67
N ALA A 258 23.73 9.05 -5.96
CA ALA A 258 24.50 8.36 -4.92
C ALA A 258 25.76 7.70 -5.49
N PHE A 259 25.67 7.07 -6.68
CA PHE A 259 26.82 6.52 -7.39
C PHE A 259 27.86 7.60 -7.70
N PHE A 260 27.43 8.74 -8.25
CA PHE A 260 28.34 9.84 -8.55
C PHE A 260 29.01 10.41 -7.29
N LEU A 261 28.23 10.62 -6.21
CA LEU A 261 28.76 11.09 -4.93
C LEU A 261 29.78 10.12 -4.34
N PHE A 262 29.50 8.81 -4.37
CA PHE A 262 30.43 7.79 -3.91
C PHE A 262 31.75 7.85 -4.69
N HIS A 263 31.68 7.95 -6.02
CA HIS A 263 32.86 8.07 -6.86
C HIS A 263 33.62 9.38 -6.63
N CYS A 264 32.93 10.49 -6.40
CA CYS A 264 33.55 11.77 -6.03
C CYS A 264 34.29 11.68 -4.69
N VAL A 265 33.67 11.09 -3.65
CA VAL A 265 34.32 10.91 -2.34
C VAL A 265 35.56 10.02 -2.44
N GLN A 266 35.48 8.92 -3.21
CA GLN A 266 36.63 8.05 -3.46
C GLN A 266 37.77 8.78 -4.19
N PHE A 267 37.42 9.62 -5.18
CA PHE A 267 38.40 10.42 -5.89
C PHE A 267 39.08 11.45 -4.98
N VAL A 268 38.31 12.17 -4.16
CA VAL A 268 38.86 13.13 -3.20
C VAL A 268 39.77 12.44 -2.17
N ARG A 269 39.37 11.28 -1.65
CA ARG A 269 40.22 10.48 -0.75
C ARG A 269 41.51 10.03 -1.42
N ARG A 270 41.43 9.56 -2.67
CA ARG A 270 42.61 9.15 -3.46
C ARG A 270 43.56 10.32 -3.70
N TRP A 271 43.03 11.52 -3.92
CA TRP A 271 43.84 12.73 -4.13
C TRP A 271 44.49 13.22 -2.84
N SER A 272 43.76 13.21 -1.71
CA SER A 272 44.29 13.60 -0.40
C SER A 272 45.47 12.75 0.06
N VAL A 273 45.47 11.45 -0.25
CA VAL A 273 46.59 10.54 0.08
C VAL A 273 47.81 10.77 -0.82
N SER A 274 47.63 11.39 -1.99
CA SER A 274 48.71 11.62 -2.95
C SER A 274 49.37 13.00 -2.81
N ALA A 275 48.91 13.83 -1.86
CA ALA A 275 49.30 15.23 -1.68
C ALA A 275 50.36 15.46 -0.58
N ASP A 276 51.04 14.41 -0.09
CA ASP A 276 52.25 14.55 0.73
C ASP A 276 53.52 14.35 -0.12
N PRO A 277 54.16 15.42 -0.65
CA PRO A 277 55.52 15.31 -1.13
C PRO A 277 56.41 16.37 -0.46
N PHE A 278 56.98 16.09 0.71
CA PHE A 278 58.24 16.74 1.11
C PHE A 278 58.94 16.00 2.27
N SER A 279 59.57 14.85 1.96
CA SER A 279 60.68 14.36 2.78
C SER A 279 61.96 14.92 2.18
N LEU A 280 62.58 15.88 2.88
CA LEU A 280 63.92 16.39 2.57
C LEU A 280 64.92 15.23 2.57
N ASP A 281 65.48 14.98 1.39
CA ASP A 281 66.64 14.16 1.15
C ASP A 281 67.87 14.86 1.78
N LEU A 282 68.30 14.39 2.95
CA LEU A 282 69.61 14.73 3.52
C LEU A 282 70.57 13.60 3.14
N GLY A 283 71.48 13.94 2.23
CA GLY A 283 72.43 13.01 1.62
C GLY A 283 73.39 12.33 2.60
N PRO A 284 74.07 11.26 2.14
CA PRO A 284 74.94 10.45 2.99
C PRO A 284 76.30 11.12 3.17
N SER A 285 76.64 11.51 4.40
CA SER A 285 78.03 11.78 4.79
C SER A 285 78.64 10.53 5.43
N GLN A 286 79.58 9.97 4.69
CA GLN A 286 80.58 8.97 5.04
C GLN A 286 81.36 9.39 6.31
N MET A 287 81.44 8.52 7.31
CA MET A 287 82.61 8.45 8.19
C MET A 287 82.87 7.00 8.60
N ASP A 288 84.07 6.54 8.24
CA ASP A 288 84.72 5.31 8.65
C ASP A 288 84.94 5.27 10.16
N GLY A 289 84.76 4.09 10.75
CA GLY A 289 85.00 3.84 12.17
C GLY A 289 85.13 2.35 12.45
N ILE A 290 86.33 1.83 12.20
CA ILE A 290 86.79 0.46 12.45
C ILE A 290 86.61 0.09 13.94
N GLY A 291 85.97 -1.06 14.20
CA GLY A 291 85.86 -1.63 15.55
C GLY A 291 85.47 -3.11 15.50
N MET A 292 86.45 -3.98 15.66
CA MET A 292 86.35 -5.43 15.68
C MET A 292 85.48 -5.96 16.84
N GLY A 293 84.87 -7.13 16.62
CA GLY A 293 84.89 -8.19 17.65
C GLY A 293 83.56 -8.87 17.99
N GLY A 294 83.42 -10.12 17.53
CA GLY A 294 83.07 -11.22 18.45
C GLY A 294 81.65 -11.80 18.41
N GLY A 295 81.59 -13.09 18.06
CA GLY A 295 80.72 -14.09 18.69
C GLY A 295 79.24 -14.08 18.27
N ALA A 296 78.80 -14.96 17.38
CA ALA A 296 78.43 -16.35 17.65
C ALA A 296 77.08 -16.53 18.39
N ASN A 297 76.18 -17.20 17.67
CA ASN A 297 75.34 -18.32 18.12
C ASN A 297 73.90 -18.06 18.67
N ASN A 298 72.96 -18.57 17.88
CA ASN A 298 71.92 -19.56 18.19
C ASN A 298 70.73 -19.28 19.12
N ASN A 299 69.59 -19.71 18.56
CA ASN A 299 68.51 -20.51 19.14
C ASN A 299 67.30 -19.83 19.79
N ASN A 300 66.18 -19.97 19.07
CA ASN A 300 64.97 -20.73 19.43
C ASN A 300 64.26 -20.47 20.76
N ASN A 301 62.96 -20.19 20.60
CA ASN A 301 61.80 -20.74 21.31
C ASN A 301 61.65 -20.49 22.83
N ALA A 302 60.62 -19.72 23.16
CA ALA A 302 59.59 -20.03 24.17
C ALA A 302 58.35 -19.19 23.77
N VAL A 303 57.16 -19.71 23.47
CA VAL A 303 56.24 -20.61 24.23
C VAL A 303 55.65 -19.90 25.45
N ASP A 304 54.32 -19.76 25.38
CA ASP A 304 53.29 -19.51 26.41
C ASP A 304 53.34 -18.16 27.16
N ASP A 305 52.25 -17.39 27.30
CA ASP A 305 51.07 -17.77 28.06
C ASP A 305 49.73 -17.21 27.54
N PHE A 306 48.73 -18.07 27.73
CA PHE A 306 47.29 -17.85 27.82
C PHE A 306 46.93 -16.85 28.95
N ASP A 307 45.84 -16.10 28.78
CA ASP A 307 44.74 -16.15 29.76
C ASP A 307 43.45 -15.55 29.19
N ASP A 308 42.40 -16.36 29.33
CA ASP A 308 40.99 -16.09 29.10
C ASP A 308 40.43 -15.17 30.19
N ASP A 309 39.48 -14.30 29.86
CA ASP A 309 38.44 -13.91 30.81
C ASP A 309 37.12 -13.67 30.06
N ALA A 310 36.21 -14.62 30.27
CA ALA A 310 34.81 -14.55 29.93
C ALA A 310 34.04 -14.30 31.23
N ASP A 311 33.27 -13.22 31.31
CA ASP A 311 32.32 -13.01 32.38
C ASP A 311 30.88 -12.96 31.84
N LEU A 312 30.15 -14.02 32.20
CA LEU A 312 28.71 -14.13 32.30
C LEU A 312 28.20 -13.20 33.42
N LEU A 313 27.05 -12.55 33.22
CA LEU A 313 26.05 -12.39 34.27
C LEU A 313 24.63 -12.49 33.70
N ASP A 314 23.81 -13.23 34.44
CA ASP A 314 22.42 -13.63 34.23
C ASP A 314 21.56 -13.09 35.40
N TYR A 315 20.23 -13.16 35.24
CA TYR A 315 19.13 -12.84 36.18
C TYR A 315 18.81 -11.34 36.43
N ASP A 316 17.55 -10.87 36.48
CA ASP A 316 16.37 -11.42 37.17
C ASP A 316 15.01 -11.07 36.52
N ASP A 317 14.03 -11.92 36.81
CA ASP A 317 12.58 -11.79 36.62
C ASP A 317 11.95 -10.68 37.49
N ALA A 318 10.85 -10.08 37.02
CA ALA A 318 9.90 -9.36 37.87
C ALA A 318 8.45 -9.58 37.41
N ASP A 319 7.74 -10.35 38.24
CA ASP A 319 6.31 -10.59 38.26
C ASP A 319 5.56 -9.35 38.83
N GLY A 320 4.34 -9.08 38.38
CA GLY A 320 3.59 -7.88 38.77
C GLY A 320 2.11 -7.91 38.40
N ASP A 321 1.30 -8.43 39.32
CA ASP A 321 -0.16 -8.47 39.33
C ASP A 321 -0.80 -7.11 39.72
N GLY A 322 -2.03 -6.88 39.25
CA GLY A 322 -3.03 -6.00 39.89
C GLY A 322 -3.33 -4.64 39.24
N GLY A 323 -4.60 -4.40 38.86
CA GLY A 323 -5.15 -3.04 38.82
C GLY A 323 -6.25 -2.72 37.80
N VAL A 324 -7.49 -3.03 38.15
CA VAL A 324 -8.72 -2.49 37.54
C VAL A 324 -8.80 -0.97 37.74
N GLN A 325 -9.12 -0.19 36.70
CA GLN A 325 -9.76 1.12 36.90
C GLN A 325 -10.80 1.43 35.80
N GLN A 326 -12.05 1.46 36.25
CA GLN A 326 -13.18 2.06 35.57
C GLN A 326 -12.93 3.56 35.39
N ILE A 327 -13.25 4.10 34.22
CA ILE A 327 -13.65 5.50 34.08
C ILE A 327 -14.89 5.50 33.20
N GLY A 328 -16.04 5.74 33.83
CA GLY A 328 -17.21 6.26 33.16
C GLY A 328 -17.06 7.78 33.03
N TYR A 329 -17.35 8.31 31.85
CA TYR A 329 -18.51 9.14 31.54
C TYR A 329 -18.57 9.34 30.02
#